data_AF-G2WPY1-F1
#
_entry.id   AF-G2WPY1-F1
#
_cell.length_a   1.000
_cell.length_b   1.000
_cell.length_c   1.000
_cell.angle_alpha   90.00
_cell.angle_beta   90.00
_cell.angle_gamma   90.00
#
_symmetry.space_group_name_H-M   'P 1'
#
loop_
_entity.id
_entity.type
_entity.pdbx_description
1 polymer ?
#
loop_
_entity_poly.entity_id
_entity_poly.type
_entity_poly.pdbx_seq_one_letter_code
_entity_poly.pdbx_strand_id
1 'polypeptide(L)'
;MNGNSTNNEQLQQELATTQDQVASIIESFVELGVSIYDFPGTPEATKGMITNLQRNVDRLYKLNVRSNDPQSSLSKVDIPLEVVQYIEDGRNPDIYTREFVEAIRRSNQYQRGKMHGLKQLRDSLADKIVDEFPELKEPVEDIIKRTSPIDNVSNTH
;
A
#
# COMPACT_ATOMS: atom_id res chain seq x y z
N MET A 1 -2.01 -5.57 -23.90
CA MET A 1 -2.57 -5.96 -22.59
C MET A 1 -1.84 -7.13 -21.92
N ASN A 2 -0.81 -7.75 -22.52
CA ASN A 2 -0.16 -8.96 -21.97
C ASN A 2 1.03 -8.71 -21.03
N GLY A 3 1.61 -7.50 -20.99
CA GLY A 3 2.81 -7.22 -20.19
C GLY A 3 2.56 -7.02 -18.68
N ASN A 4 1.38 -6.52 -18.29
CA ASN A 4 1.08 -6.28 -16.87
C ASN A 4 0.75 -7.56 -16.11
N SER A 5 0.15 -8.55 -16.76
CA SER A 5 -0.15 -9.85 -16.12
C SER A 5 1.13 -10.61 -15.79
N THR A 6 2.08 -10.65 -16.73
CA THR A 6 3.36 -11.34 -16.53
C THR A 6 4.22 -10.72 -15.43
N ASN A 7 4.21 -9.39 -15.30
CA ASN A 7 4.93 -8.71 -14.22
C ASN A 7 4.34 -8.99 -12.83
N ASN A 8 3.00 -9.03 -12.72
CA ASN A 8 2.35 -9.36 -11.45
C ASN A 8 2.56 -10.83 -11.06
N GLU A 9 2.54 -11.75 -12.01
CA GLU A 9 2.84 -13.17 -11.76
C GLU A 9 4.28 -13.37 -11.26
N GLN A 10 5.25 -12.68 -11.88
CA GLN A 10 6.65 -12.70 -11.42
C GLN A 10 6.80 -12.14 -10.00
N LEU A 11 6.14 -11.02 -9.70
CA LEU A 11 6.15 -10.43 -8.37
C LEU A 11 5.56 -11.38 -7.32
N GLN A 12 4.42 -12.00 -7.62
CA GLN A 12 3.78 -12.96 -6.72
C GLN A 12 4.68 -14.19 -6.47
N GLN A 13 5.33 -14.69 -7.51
CA GLN A 13 6.26 -15.80 -7.38
C GLN A 13 7.48 -15.45 -6.52
N GLU A 14 8.05 -14.25 -6.71
CA GLU A 14 9.17 -13.77 -5.89
C GLU A 14 8.75 -13.56 -4.44
N LEU A 15 7.57 -12.98 -4.19
CA LEU A 15 7.00 -12.82 -2.85
C LEU A 15 6.82 -14.17 -2.15
N ALA A 16 6.20 -15.15 -2.81
CA ALA A 16 6.01 -16.49 -2.26
C ALA A 16 7.36 -17.15 -1.92
N THR A 17 8.31 -17.07 -2.83
CA THR A 17 9.65 -17.65 -2.62
C THR A 17 10.38 -16.95 -1.45
N THR A 18 10.22 -15.64 -1.28
CA THR A 18 10.79 -14.90 -0.14
C THR A 18 10.10 -15.28 1.17
N GLN A 19 8.78 -15.40 1.17
CA GLN A 19 8.02 -15.85 2.34
C GLN A 19 8.50 -17.22 2.82
N ASP A 20 8.64 -18.20 1.91
CA ASP A 20 9.12 -19.54 2.24
C ASP A 20 10.54 -19.53 2.80
N GLN A 21 11.43 -18.70 2.25
CA GLN A 21 12.79 -18.53 2.75
C GLN A 21 12.82 -17.95 4.17
N VAL A 22 12.02 -16.90 4.43
CA VAL A 22 11.92 -16.29 5.76
C VAL A 22 11.35 -17.29 6.76
N ALA A 23 10.29 -18.01 6.41
CA ALA A 23 9.70 -19.05 7.26
C ALA A 23 10.71 -20.16 7.60
N SER A 24 11.46 -20.65 6.60
CA SER A 24 12.49 -21.66 6.81
C SER A 24 13.65 -21.17 7.70
N ILE A 25 14.01 -19.88 7.62
CA ILE A 25 15.01 -19.28 8.51
C ILE A 25 14.49 -19.25 9.95
N ILE A 26 13.24 -18.80 10.15
CA ILE A 26 12.60 -18.76 11.49
C ILE A 26 12.57 -20.16 12.11
N GLU A 27 12.09 -21.16 11.37
CA GLU A 27 12.03 -22.56 11.84
C GLU A 27 13.42 -23.07 12.23
N SER A 28 14.43 -22.81 11.42
CA SER A 28 15.82 -23.21 11.71
C SER A 28 16.41 -22.55 12.95
N PHE A 29 16.01 -21.32 13.26
CA PHE A 29 16.39 -20.65 14.51
C PHE A 29 15.68 -21.24 15.72
N VAL A 30 14.41 -21.66 15.56
CA VAL A 30 13.68 -22.38 16.62
C VAL A 30 14.35 -23.73 16.90
N GLU A 31 14.66 -24.51 15.86
CA GLU A 31 15.39 -25.79 15.98
C GLU A 31 16.76 -25.62 16.67
N LEU A 32 17.50 -24.57 16.29
CA LEU A 32 18.77 -24.24 16.91
C LEU A 32 18.59 -23.89 18.39
N GLY A 33 17.53 -23.15 18.75
CA GLY A 33 17.19 -22.82 20.13
C GLY A 33 16.92 -24.07 20.97
N VAL A 34 16.14 -25.02 20.45
CA VAL A 34 15.90 -26.32 21.09
C VAL A 34 17.19 -27.11 21.24
N SER A 35 18.03 -27.15 20.20
CA SER A 35 19.31 -27.87 20.22
C SER A 35 20.30 -27.33 21.26
N ILE A 36 20.25 -26.02 21.53
CA ILE A 36 21.05 -25.36 22.58
C ILE A 36 20.48 -25.69 23.97
N TYR A 37 19.15 -25.70 24.09
CA TYR A 37 18.48 -26.00 25.36
C TYR A 37 18.75 -27.44 25.83
N ASP A 38 18.62 -28.43 24.94
CA ASP A 38 18.84 -29.85 25.23
C ASP A 38 20.28 -30.31 24.94
N PHE A 39 21.26 -29.41 25.09
CA PHE A 39 22.63 -29.67 24.67
C PHE A 39 23.31 -30.79 25.51
N PRO A 40 23.69 -31.94 24.92
CA PRO A 40 24.18 -33.10 25.67
C PRO A 40 25.67 -33.01 26.07
N GLY A 41 26.39 -31.94 25.69
CA GLY A 41 27.80 -31.77 26.03
C GLY A 41 28.79 -32.60 25.18
N THR A 42 28.29 -33.38 24.21
CA THR A 42 29.13 -34.23 23.36
C THR A 42 29.79 -33.46 22.22
N PRO A 43 31.02 -33.82 21.78
CA PRO A 43 31.67 -33.22 20.61
C PRO A 43 30.83 -33.27 19.33
N GLU A 44 30.06 -34.35 19.13
CA GLU A 44 29.19 -34.56 17.98
C GLU A 44 28.04 -33.53 17.95
N ALA A 45 27.40 -33.31 19.09
CA ALA A 45 26.36 -32.29 19.24
C ALA A 45 26.90 -30.87 19.00
N THR A 46 28.09 -30.56 19.52
CA THR A 46 28.76 -29.27 19.26
C THR A 46 28.98 -29.07 17.76
N LYS A 47 29.48 -30.10 17.07
CA LYS A 47 29.72 -30.06 15.62
C LYS A 47 28.41 -29.83 14.85
N GLY A 48 27.34 -30.56 15.19
CA GLY A 48 26.03 -30.41 14.56
C GLY A 48 25.45 -29.01 14.74
N MET A 49 25.55 -28.45 15.95
CA MET A 49 25.11 -27.09 16.26
C MET A 49 25.87 -26.03 15.47
N ILE A 50 27.19 -26.14 15.38
CA ILE A 50 28.03 -25.22 14.58
C ILE A 50 27.64 -25.31 13.10
N THR A 51 27.41 -26.50 12.56
CA THR A 51 26.96 -26.67 11.18
C THR A 51 25.58 -26.03 10.95
N ASN A 52 24.63 -26.19 11.87
CA ASN A 52 23.31 -25.54 11.77
C ASN A 52 23.45 -24.01 11.82
N LEU A 53 24.24 -23.48 12.76
CA LEU A 53 24.52 -22.04 12.83
C LEU A 53 25.13 -21.50 11.52
N GLN A 54 26.14 -22.18 10.97
CA GLN A 54 26.74 -21.80 9.69
C GLN A 54 25.72 -21.80 8.56
N ARG A 55 24.82 -22.80 8.53
CA ARG A 55 23.73 -22.87 7.56
C ARG A 55 22.74 -21.71 7.71
N ASN A 56 22.42 -21.30 8.94
CA ASN A 56 21.54 -20.16 9.20
C ASN A 56 22.16 -18.85 8.73
N VAL A 57 23.46 -18.65 8.98
CA VAL A 57 24.20 -17.49 8.47
C VAL A 57 24.21 -17.46 6.94
N ASP A 58 24.45 -18.60 6.28
CA ASP A 58 24.40 -18.70 4.81
C ASP A 58 22.99 -18.39 4.25
N ARG A 59 21.93 -18.88 4.92
CA ARG A 59 20.54 -18.55 4.55
C ARG A 59 20.24 -17.06 4.68
N LEU A 60 20.67 -16.42 5.78
CA LEU A 60 20.52 -14.97 5.98
C LEU A 60 21.29 -14.16 4.93
N TYR A 61 22.51 -14.58 4.61
CA TYR A 61 23.31 -13.93 3.57
C TYR A 61 22.62 -14.01 2.21
N LYS A 62 22.14 -15.20 1.82
CA LYS A 62 21.41 -15.41 0.57
C LYS A 62 20.11 -14.60 0.51
N LEU A 63 19.37 -14.53 1.62
CA LEU A 63 18.17 -13.68 1.72
C LEU A 63 18.53 -12.21 1.47
N ASN A 64 19.55 -11.68 2.16
CA ASN A 64 19.98 -10.30 2.02
C ASN A 64 20.39 -9.96 0.57
N VAL A 65 21.21 -10.81 -0.07
CA VAL A 65 21.65 -10.61 -1.45
C VAL A 65 20.46 -10.57 -2.41
N ARG A 66 19.51 -11.50 -2.26
CA ARG A 66 18.33 -11.59 -3.12
C ARG A 66 17.36 -10.43 -2.90
N SER A 67 17.11 -10.06 -1.65
CA SER A 67 16.19 -8.96 -1.30
C SER A 67 16.70 -7.59 -1.78
N ASN A 68 18.02 -7.43 -1.92
CA ASN A 68 18.64 -6.19 -2.41
C ASN A 68 19.05 -6.25 -3.89
N ASP A 69 18.63 -7.27 -4.64
CA ASP A 69 18.92 -7.35 -6.07
C ASP A 69 18.16 -6.23 -6.82
N PRO A 70 18.85 -5.28 -7.48
CA PRO A 70 18.21 -4.20 -8.22
C PRO A 70 17.36 -4.69 -9.41
N GLN A 71 17.55 -5.94 -9.87
CA GLN A 71 16.76 -6.54 -10.93
C GLN A 71 15.53 -7.30 -10.42
N SER A 72 15.41 -7.50 -9.10
CA SER A 72 14.26 -8.16 -8.49
C SER A 72 12.99 -7.33 -8.69
N SER A 73 11.86 -8.01 -8.93
CA SER A 73 10.56 -7.34 -8.97
C SER A 73 10.16 -6.73 -7.62
N LEU A 74 10.72 -7.23 -6.51
CA LEU A 74 10.49 -6.71 -5.15
C LEU A 74 11.04 -5.29 -4.97
N SER A 75 12.13 -4.94 -5.65
CA SER A 75 12.74 -3.60 -5.58
C SER A 75 11.82 -2.48 -6.10
N LYS A 76 10.76 -2.85 -6.83
CA LYS A 76 9.76 -1.93 -7.41
C LYS A 76 8.55 -1.72 -6.50
N VAL A 77 8.49 -2.40 -5.35
CA VAL A 77 7.38 -2.30 -4.40
C VAL A 77 7.73 -1.27 -3.33
N ASP A 78 7.04 -0.14 -3.36
CA ASP A 78 7.14 0.87 -2.32
C ASP A 78 6.25 0.49 -1.13
N ILE A 79 6.83 0.48 0.06
CA ILE A 79 6.12 0.19 1.31
C ILE A 79 6.03 1.48 2.12
N PRO A 80 4.82 1.97 2.46
CA PRO A 80 4.67 3.14 3.34
C PRO A 80 5.33 2.89 4.70
N LEU A 81 6.00 3.91 5.25
CA LEU A 81 6.69 3.80 6.54
C LEU A 81 5.72 3.45 7.66
N GLU A 82 4.48 3.92 7.57
CA GLU A 82 3.41 3.63 8.52
C GLU A 82 3.11 2.12 8.58
N VAL A 83 3.18 1.41 7.46
CA VAL A 83 2.99 -0.06 7.45
C VAL A 83 4.12 -0.76 8.21
N VAL A 84 5.36 -0.26 8.09
CA VAL A 84 6.51 -0.78 8.85
C VAL A 84 6.30 -0.55 10.35
N GLN A 85 5.85 0.64 10.74
CA GLN A 85 5.55 0.96 12.14
C GLN A 85 4.44 0.07 12.72
N TYR A 86 3.41 -0.25 11.94
CA TYR A 86 2.38 -1.21 12.35
C TYR A 86 2.98 -2.59 12.68
N ILE A 87 3.92 -3.06 11.87
CA ILE A 87 4.60 -4.34 12.10
C ILE A 87 5.47 -4.27 13.35
N GLU A 88 6.23 -3.19 13.56
CA GLU A 88 7.06 -2.99 14.75
C GLU A 88 6.23 -2.97 16.04
N ASP A 89 5.04 -2.37 15.99
CA ASP A 89 4.08 -2.32 17.11
C ASP A 89 3.31 -3.65 17.32
N GLY A 90 3.55 -4.67 16.49
CA GLY A 90 2.85 -5.95 16.52
C GLY A 90 1.38 -5.86 16.09
N ARG A 91 1.00 -4.81 15.37
CA ARG A 91 -0.35 -4.61 14.81
C ARG A 91 -0.46 -5.27 13.43
N ASN A 92 -1.67 -5.69 13.07
CA ASN A 92 -1.92 -6.22 11.73
C ASN A 92 -1.79 -5.07 10.68
N PRO A 93 -0.87 -5.14 9.71
CA PRO A 93 -0.71 -4.12 8.66
C PRO A 93 -1.96 -3.93 7.78
N ASP A 94 -2.85 -4.92 7.69
CA ASP A 94 -4.12 -4.79 6.95
C ASP A 94 -5.03 -3.70 7.54
N ILE A 95 -4.87 -3.39 8.83
CA ILE A 95 -5.62 -2.33 9.49
C ILE A 95 -5.26 -0.97 8.87
N TYR A 96 -3.98 -0.72 8.60
CA TYR A 96 -3.54 0.51 7.92
C TYR A 96 -4.21 0.64 6.55
N THR A 97 -4.18 -0.43 5.74
CA THR A 97 -4.81 -0.45 4.43
C THR A 97 -6.31 -0.13 4.51
N ARG A 98 -7.00 -0.73 5.48
CA ARG A 98 -8.43 -0.46 5.73
C ARG A 98 -8.66 1.01 6.11
N GLU A 99 -7.92 1.53 7.08
CA GLU A 99 -8.04 2.91 7.56
C GLU A 99 -7.76 3.92 6.44
N PHE A 100 -6.75 3.64 5.61
CA PHE A 100 -6.39 4.49 4.47
C PHE A 100 -7.54 4.56 3.45
N VAL A 101 -8.11 3.41 3.07
CA VAL A 101 -9.26 3.35 2.15
C VAL A 101 -10.47 4.08 2.74
N GLU A 102 -10.75 3.89 4.03
CA GLU A 102 -11.83 4.58 4.73
C GLU A 102 -11.62 6.10 4.78
N ALA A 103 -10.38 6.54 5.04
CA ALA A 103 -10.02 7.95 5.05
C ALA A 103 -10.21 8.61 3.67
N ILE A 104 -9.77 7.94 2.60
CA ILE A 104 -9.99 8.40 1.22
C ILE A 104 -11.48 8.50 0.92
N ARG A 105 -12.26 7.48 1.26
CA ARG A 105 -13.71 7.49 1.05
C ARG A 105 -14.37 8.66 1.76
N ARG A 106 -14.03 8.87 3.04
CA ARG A 106 -14.56 9.99 3.85
C ARG A 106 -14.17 11.33 3.26
N SER A 107 -12.90 11.50 2.87
CA SER A 107 -12.39 12.72 2.23
C SER A 107 -13.13 13.02 0.92
N ASN A 108 -13.30 12.02 0.05
CA ASN A 108 -14.01 12.17 -1.22
C ASN A 108 -15.49 12.53 -1.03
N GLN A 109 -16.18 11.90 -0.07
CA GLN A 109 -17.56 12.25 0.26
C GLN A 109 -17.67 13.68 0.79
N TYR A 110 -16.76 14.09 1.68
CA TYR A 110 -16.71 15.43 2.21
C TYR A 110 -16.45 16.49 1.12
N GLN A 111 -15.49 16.24 0.22
CA GLN A 111 -15.20 17.11 -0.92
C GLN A 111 -16.41 17.23 -1.86
N ARG A 112 -17.08 16.11 -2.17
CA ARG A 112 -18.33 16.13 -2.96
C ARG A 112 -19.43 16.95 -2.29
N GLY A 113 -19.61 16.80 -0.98
CA GLY A 113 -20.55 17.60 -0.21
C GLY A 113 -20.23 19.11 -0.28
N LYS A 114 -18.95 19.48 -0.15
CA LYS A 114 -18.51 20.88 -0.31
C LYS A 114 -18.78 21.42 -1.71
N MET A 115 -18.43 20.67 -2.76
CA MET A 115 -18.71 21.07 -4.14
C MET A 115 -20.21 21.26 -4.37
N HIS A 116 -21.04 20.36 -3.83
CA HIS A 116 -22.48 20.47 -3.93
C HIS A 116 -23.03 21.71 -3.20
N GLY A 117 -22.57 21.98 -1.98
CA GLY A 117 -22.98 23.16 -1.22
C GLY A 117 -22.56 24.47 -1.89
N LEU A 118 -21.34 24.53 -2.45
CA LEU A 118 -20.89 25.70 -3.22
C LEU A 118 -21.69 25.89 -4.51
N LYS A 119 -22.05 24.81 -5.19
CA LYS A 119 -22.94 24.85 -6.36
C LYS A 119 -24.31 25.43 -5.99
N GLN A 120 -24.93 24.92 -4.91
CA GLN A 120 -26.22 25.44 -4.44
C GLN A 120 -26.15 26.93 -4.05
N LEU A 121 -25.08 27.34 -3.36
CA LEU A 121 -24.86 28.74 -3.02
C LEU A 121 -24.75 29.63 -4.26
N ARG A 122 -23.94 29.20 -5.25
CA ARG A 122 -23.78 29.90 -6.53
C ARG A 122 -25.12 30.04 -7.24
N ASP A 123 -25.87 28.95 -7.37
CA ASP A 123 -27.14 28.92 -8.10
C ASP A 123 -28.17 29.84 -7.40
N SER A 124 -28.30 29.75 -6.07
CA SER A 124 -29.20 30.62 -5.31
C SER A 124 -28.80 32.11 -5.34
N LEU A 125 -27.51 32.42 -5.35
CA LEU A 125 -27.03 33.80 -5.45
C LEU A 125 -27.28 34.36 -6.86
N ALA A 126 -27.03 33.56 -7.89
CA ALA A 126 -27.29 33.93 -9.27
C ALA A 126 -28.78 34.24 -9.49
N ASP A 127 -29.67 33.37 -9.02
CA ASP A 127 -31.12 33.59 -9.12
C ASP A 127 -31.54 34.92 -8.49
N LYS A 128 -31.01 35.24 -7.30
CA LYS A 128 -31.30 36.50 -6.61
C LYS A 128 -30.73 37.73 -7.30
N ILE A 129 -29.55 37.63 -7.89
CA ILE A 129 -28.96 38.74 -8.66
C ILE A 129 -29.79 39.02 -9.92
N VAL A 130 -30.24 37.97 -10.63
CA VAL A 130 -31.05 38.13 -11.85
C VAL A 130 -32.45 38.68 -11.56
N ASP A 131 -33.04 38.32 -10.41
CA ASP A 131 -34.34 38.81 -9.95
C ASP A 131 -34.31 40.32 -9.63
N GLU A 132 -33.26 40.78 -8.92
CA GLU A 132 -33.10 42.19 -8.52
C GLU A 132 -32.48 43.07 -9.62
N PHE A 133 -31.61 42.50 -10.47
CA PHE A 133 -30.87 43.20 -11.53
C PHE A 133 -30.95 42.45 -12.86
N PRO A 134 -32.06 42.60 -13.62
CA PRO A 134 -32.27 41.88 -14.88
C PRO A 134 -31.19 42.11 -15.94
N GLU A 135 -30.53 43.27 -15.93
CA GLU A 135 -29.43 43.63 -16.84
C GLU A 135 -28.16 42.81 -16.63
N LEU A 136 -27.99 42.18 -15.45
CA LEU A 136 -26.82 41.36 -15.11
C LEU A 136 -26.98 39.88 -15.49
N LYS A 137 -28.09 39.51 -16.14
CA LYS A 137 -28.40 38.12 -16.49
C LYS A 137 -27.33 37.46 -17.35
N GLU A 138 -26.91 38.09 -18.43
CA GLU A 138 -25.90 37.53 -19.35
C GLU A 138 -24.53 37.29 -18.65
N PRO A 139 -23.97 38.27 -17.90
CA PRO A 139 -22.76 38.05 -17.10
C PRO A 139 -22.88 36.90 -16.09
N VAL A 140 -24.02 36.78 -15.40
CA VAL A 140 -24.24 35.75 -14.38
C VAL A 140 -24.30 34.35 -15.01
N GLU A 141 -24.98 34.22 -16.16
CA GLU A 141 -25.01 32.95 -16.91
C GLU A 141 -23.62 32.53 -17.42
N ASP A 142 -22.77 33.47 -17.86
CA ASP A 142 -21.38 33.19 -18.23
C ASP A 142 -20.57 32.66 -17.03
N ILE A 143 -20.71 33.31 -15.86
CA ILE A 143 -20.03 32.87 -14.63
C ILE A 143 -20.47 31.46 -14.23
N ILE A 144 -21.76 31.14 -14.31
CA ILE A 144 -22.26 29.78 -14.03
C ILE A 144 -21.65 28.76 -14.99
N LYS A 145 -21.60 29.07 -16.30
CA LYS A 145 -21.01 28.16 -17.30
C LYS A 145 -19.53 27.91 -17.01
N ARG A 146 -18.77 28.94 -16.66
CA ARG A 146 -17.33 28.86 -16.36
C ARG A 146 -17.01 28.16 -15.04
N THR A 147 -17.92 28.21 -14.07
CA THR A 147 -17.72 27.63 -12.73
C THR A 147 -18.40 26.28 -12.54
N SER A 148 -19.14 25.82 -13.55
CA SER A 148 -19.71 24.47 -13.51
C SER A 148 -18.60 23.44 -13.71
N PRO A 149 -18.62 22.33 -12.96
CA PRO A 149 -17.70 21.23 -13.20
C PRO A 149 -17.78 20.80 -14.67
N ILE A 150 -16.63 20.59 -15.31
CA ILE A 150 -16.60 19.98 -16.65
C ILE A 150 -17.06 18.54 -16.46
N ASP A 151 -18.34 18.29 -16.74
CA ASP A 151 -18.87 16.93 -16.81
C ASP A 151 -18.26 16.25 -18.03
N ASN A 152 -17.10 15.62 -17.85
CA ASN A 152 -16.48 14.78 -18.87
C ASN A 152 -17.21 13.42 -18.97
N VAL A 153 -18.53 13.47 -19.11
CA VAL A 153 -19.43 12.33 -19.29
C VAL A 153 -19.90 12.29 -20.74
N SER A 154 -18.92 12.29 -21.65
CA SER A 154 -19.12 12.01 -23.07
C SER A 154 -18.01 11.10 -23.56
N ASN A 155 -17.97 9.86 -23.06
CA ASN A 155 -17.47 8.69 -23.79
C ASN A 155 -17.65 7.42 -22.96
N THR A 156 -18.80 6.76 -23.14
CA THR A 156 -18.93 5.29 -23.01
C THR A 156 -20.13 4.85 -23.85
N HIS A 157 -19.89 4.66 -25.15
CA HIS A 157 -20.57 3.67 -25.97
C HIS A 157 -19.52 2.82 -26.64
#